data_AF-A0AAD3HSM1-F1
#
_entry.id   AF-A0AAD3HSM1-F1
#
_cell.length_a   1.000
_cell.length_b   1.000
_cell.length_c   1.000
_cell.angle_alpha   90.00
_cell.angle_beta   90.00
_cell.angle_gamma   90.00
#
_symmetry.space_group_name_H-M   'P 1'
#
loop_
_entity.id
_entity.type
_entity.pdbx_description
1 polymer ?
#
loop_
_entity_poly.entity_id
_entity_poly.type
_entity_poly.pdbx_seq_one_letter_code
_entity_poly.pdbx_strand_id
1 'polypeptide(L)'
;GSEGGPVSGMAPRPAPAAPLSRYAALLSCDCQTANPGLAGLLHTNSPVLKGRSNWAEYYYRALQEGVHYLEFDPGFAVEAVKEALKPSSRSRMAAMAEAAQKFAYTYLSQRSRVLYYVKAISEYNKLFGPGYMKATVADLPPNRPPTMDDILALRMYPSTWRQGLA
;
A
#
# COMPACT_ATOMS: atom_id res chain seq x y z
N GLY A 1 -5.46 16.46 -44.54
CA GLY A 1 -5.55 15.34 -43.59
C GLY A 1 -4.68 15.67 -42.41
N SER A 2 -5.27 15.82 -41.24
CA SER A 2 -4.60 16.27 -40.02
C SER A 2 -3.68 15.19 -39.45
N GLU A 3 -2.38 15.48 -39.38
CA GLU A 3 -1.42 14.74 -38.58
C GLU A 3 -1.78 14.91 -37.10
N GLY A 4 -2.08 13.81 -36.42
CA GLY A 4 -2.36 13.79 -34.99
C GLY A 4 -1.10 14.12 -34.20
N GLY A 5 -1.01 15.35 -33.70
CA GLY A 5 0.02 15.75 -32.77
C GLY A 5 -0.03 14.93 -31.46
N PRO A 6 1.11 14.71 -30.80
CA PRO A 6 1.15 13.97 -29.55
C PRO A 6 0.33 14.68 -28.47
N VAL A 7 -0.49 13.90 -27.76
CA VAL A 7 -1.30 14.38 -26.64
C VAL A 7 -0.36 14.89 -25.55
N SER A 8 -0.42 16.20 -25.28
CA SER A 8 0.32 16.86 -24.20
C SER A 8 -0.06 16.23 -22.86
N GLY A 9 0.90 15.59 -22.18
CA GLY A 9 0.72 15.10 -20.80
C GLY A 9 1.50 13.84 -20.42
N MET A 10 1.92 13.02 -21.37
CA MET A 10 2.77 11.85 -21.08
C MET A 10 4.23 12.14 -21.39
N ALA A 11 5.07 12.17 -20.36
CA ALA A 11 6.51 12.24 -20.54
C ALA A 11 6.96 11.06 -21.45
N PRO A 12 7.68 11.32 -22.55
CA PRO A 12 7.93 10.33 -23.61
C PRO A 12 8.86 9.16 -23.22
N ARG A 13 9.37 9.12 -21.98
CA ARG A 13 10.07 7.97 -21.40
C ARG A 13 9.80 7.93 -19.90
N PRO A 14 9.55 6.76 -19.28
CA PRO A 14 9.78 6.64 -17.84
C PRO A 14 11.23 7.05 -17.57
N ALA A 15 11.46 7.88 -16.57
CA ALA A 15 12.82 8.19 -16.15
C ALA A 15 13.56 6.86 -15.92
N PRO A 16 14.84 6.74 -16.32
CA PRO A 16 15.61 5.53 -16.02
C PRO A 16 15.49 5.21 -14.54
N ALA A 17 15.43 3.92 -14.20
CA ALA A 17 15.25 3.37 -12.84
C ALA A 17 16.45 3.69 -11.96
N ALA A 18 16.68 4.97 -11.73
CA ALA A 18 17.68 5.42 -10.83
C ALA A 18 17.12 5.37 -9.41
N PRO A 19 18.00 5.14 -8.43
CA PRO A 19 17.56 4.98 -7.07
C PRO A 19 16.87 6.27 -6.61
N LEU A 20 15.64 6.13 -6.10
CA LEU A 20 14.82 7.26 -5.66
C LEU A 20 15.49 8.05 -4.51
N SER A 21 16.44 7.43 -3.81
CA SER A 21 17.30 8.04 -2.79
C SER A 21 18.16 9.20 -3.29
N ARG A 22 18.33 9.37 -4.61
CA ARG A 22 19.09 10.51 -5.16
C ARG A 22 18.33 11.83 -5.15
N TYR A 23 17.01 11.78 -4.97
CA TYR A 23 16.15 12.96 -5.03
C TYR A 23 16.02 13.60 -3.65
N ALA A 24 15.97 14.93 -3.61
CA ALA A 24 15.86 15.68 -2.35
C ALA A 24 14.47 15.58 -1.70
N ALA A 25 13.45 15.22 -2.47
CA ALA A 25 12.09 14.93 -2.00
C ALA A 25 11.39 13.99 -2.98
N LEU A 26 10.46 13.18 -2.48
CA LEU A 26 9.66 12.24 -3.26
C LEU A 26 8.18 12.57 -3.14
N LEU A 27 7.46 12.47 -4.25
CA LEU A 27 6.01 12.71 -4.30
C LEU A 27 5.25 11.39 -4.41
N SER A 28 4.21 11.26 -3.61
CA SER A 28 3.25 10.16 -3.69
C SER A 28 1.84 10.73 -3.85
N CYS A 29 1.27 10.57 -5.04
CA CYS A 29 -0.12 10.88 -5.31
C CYS A 29 -0.87 9.60 -5.66
N ASP A 30 -2.15 9.56 -5.33
CA ASP A 30 -3.01 8.47 -5.77
C ASP A 30 -3.24 8.51 -7.28
N CYS A 31 -3.69 7.37 -7.80
CA CYS A 31 -4.15 7.24 -9.17
C CYS A 31 -5.63 6.82 -9.13
N GLN A 32 -5.95 5.61 -9.58
CA GLN A 32 -7.30 5.04 -9.47
C GLN A 32 -7.67 4.71 -8.03
N THR A 33 -6.68 4.34 -7.21
CA THR A 33 -6.79 4.04 -5.78
C THR A 33 -5.52 4.53 -5.06
N ALA A 34 -5.35 4.15 -3.79
CA ALA A 34 -4.14 4.42 -3.02
C ALA A 34 -2.88 4.03 -3.82
N ASN A 35 -1.85 4.88 -3.80
CA ASN A 35 -0.58 4.58 -4.45
C ASN A 35 0.14 3.39 -3.78
N PRO A 36 0.25 2.21 -4.43
CA PRO A 36 0.93 1.05 -3.84
C PRO A 36 2.44 1.28 -3.68
N GLY A 37 2.99 2.30 -4.35
CA GLY A 37 4.40 2.66 -4.28
C GLY A 37 4.79 3.39 -3.00
N LEU A 38 3.84 3.92 -2.21
CA LEU A 38 4.14 4.74 -1.03
C LEU A 38 5.06 4.01 -0.04
N ALA A 39 4.79 2.74 0.27
CA ALA A 39 5.64 1.93 1.14
C ALA A 39 7.10 1.89 0.67
N GLY A 40 7.32 1.79 -0.64
CA GLY A 40 8.64 1.80 -1.24
C GLY A 40 9.36 3.14 -1.09
N LEU A 41 8.63 4.25 -1.18
CA LEU A 41 9.20 5.60 -1.00
C LEU A 41 9.66 5.82 0.44
N LEU A 42 8.91 5.31 1.43
CA LEU A 42 9.25 5.41 2.84
C LEU A 42 10.54 4.66 3.20
N HIS A 43 10.98 3.68 2.41
CA HIS A 43 12.26 2.99 2.61
C HIS A 43 13.48 3.83 2.19
N THR A 44 13.28 4.93 1.48
CA THR A 44 14.38 5.79 1.02
C THR A 44 14.86 6.73 2.14
N ASN A 45 15.99 7.38 1.90
CA ASN A 45 16.51 8.45 2.75
C ASN A 45 15.99 9.84 2.32
N SER A 46 14.96 9.89 1.47
CA SER A 46 14.36 11.11 0.96
C SER A 46 13.03 11.37 1.66
N PRO A 47 12.71 12.61 2.04
CA PRO A 47 11.42 12.96 2.62
C PRO A 47 10.30 12.69 1.62
N VAL A 48 9.21 12.10 2.11
CA VAL A 48 8.03 11.78 1.29
C VAL A 48 6.96 12.84 1.49
N LEU A 49 6.54 13.44 0.38
CA LEU A 49 5.38 14.30 0.27
C LEU A 49 4.23 13.43 -0.20
N LYS A 50 3.19 13.28 0.62
CA LYS A 50 2.01 12.47 0.30
C LYS A 50 0.83 13.39 -0.01
N GLY A 51 0.21 13.22 -1.17
CA GLY A 51 -1.04 13.89 -1.49
C GLY A 51 -2.14 13.47 -0.51
N ARG A 52 -2.98 14.43 -0.13
CA ARG A 52 -4.21 14.14 0.60
C ARG A 52 -5.05 13.15 -0.20
N SER A 53 -5.55 12.15 0.50
CA SER A 53 -6.16 10.96 -0.11
C SER A 53 -7.31 10.47 0.75
N ASN A 54 -8.39 10.05 0.09
CA ASN A 54 -9.49 9.32 0.72
C ASN A 54 -9.26 7.79 0.69
N TRP A 55 -8.21 7.33 0.02
CA TRP A 55 -7.83 5.94 -0.07
C TRP A 55 -6.86 5.58 1.05
N ALA A 56 -6.91 4.32 1.48
CA ALA A 56 -6.03 3.83 2.54
C ALA A 56 -5.54 2.42 2.22
N GLU A 57 -4.25 2.19 2.49
CA GLU A 57 -3.73 0.85 2.65
C GLU A 57 -3.67 0.47 4.14
N TYR A 58 -3.50 -0.82 4.42
CA TYR A 58 -3.52 -1.38 5.77
C TYR A 58 -2.57 -0.70 6.77
N TYR A 59 -1.47 -0.10 6.30
CA TYR A 59 -0.48 0.57 7.14
C TYR A 59 -0.70 2.08 7.31
N TYR A 60 -1.60 2.70 6.54
CA TYR A 60 -1.74 4.17 6.52
C TYR A 60 -2.15 4.72 7.88
N ARG A 61 -2.98 3.98 8.63
CA ARG A 61 -3.42 4.38 9.98
C ARG A 61 -2.28 4.47 10.99
N ALA A 62 -1.16 3.80 10.74
CA ALA A 62 0.03 3.88 11.58
C ALA A 62 1.03 4.94 11.11
N LEU A 63 0.81 5.52 9.91
CA LEU A 63 1.59 6.66 9.46
C LEU A 63 1.09 7.94 10.12
N GLN A 64 2.03 8.83 10.48
CA GLN A 64 1.74 10.10 11.14
C GLN A 64 2.25 11.22 10.26
N GLU A 65 1.35 12.15 9.92
CA GLU A 65 1.72 13.39 9.23
C GLU A 65 2.69 14.19 10.09
N GLY A 66 3.67 14.83 9.46
CA GLY A 66 4.72 15.61 10.14
C GLY A 66 5.83 14.76 10.74
N VAL A 67 5.62 13.45 10.87
CA VAL A 67 6.62 12.49 11.39
C VAL A 67 7.17 11.59 10.28
N HIS A 68 6.29 10.91 9.53
CA HIS A 68 6.72 9.96 8.48
C HIS A 68 6.58 10.54 7.07
N TYR A 69 5.74 11.55 6.89
CA TYR A 69 5.52 12.20 5.61
C TYR A 69 4.96 13.61 5.82
N LEU A 70 5.04 14.44 4.80
CA LEU A 70 4.36 15.73 4.76
C LEU A 70 3.11 15.60 3.86
N GLU A 71 1.93 15.85 4.42
CA GLU A 71 0.73 15.91 3.59
C GLU A 71 0.72 17.20 2.76
N PHE A 72 0.21 17.11 1.54
CA PHE A 72 -0.12 18.29 0.74
C PHE A 72 -1.43 18.10 -0.02
N ASP A 73 -2.08 19.21 -0.35
CA ASP A 73 -3.22 19.20 -1.25
C ASP A 73 -2.74 19.01 -2.70
N PRO A 74 -3.22 18.01 -3.46
CA PRO A 74 -2.77 17.74 -4.82
C PRO A 74 -2.78 18.96 -5.77
N GLY A 75 -3.69 19.92 -5.56
CA GLY A 75 -3.74 21.17 -6.32
C GLY A 75 -2.53 22.10 -6.10
N PHE A 76 -1.76 21.88 -5.04
CA PHE A 76 -0.63 22.70 -4.59
C PHE A 76 0.68 21.89 -4.45
N ALA A 77 0.84 20.84 -5.27
CA ALA A 77 2.01 19.96 -5.21
C ALA A 77 3.33 20.71 -5.40
N VAL A 78 3.36 21.70 -6.29
CA VAL A 78 4.57 22.49 -6.61
C VAL A 78 5.01 23.31 -5.40
N GLU A 79 4.06 23.94 -4.71
CA GLU A 79 4.28 24.74 -3.51
C GLU A 79 4.81 23.86 -2.37
N ALA A 80 4.22 22.68 -2.18
CA ALA A 80 4.68 21.72 -1.19
C ALA A 80 6.13 21.27 -1.43
N VAL A 81 6.50 20.99 -2.69
CA VAL A 81 7.89 20.67 -3.05
C VAL A 81 8.81 21.86 -2.76
N LYS A 82 8.43 23.06 -3.19
CA LYS A 82 9.24 24.27 -2.93
C LYS A 82 9.46 24.48 -1.43
N GLU A 83 8.42 24.32 -0.62
CA GLU A 83 8.49 24.43 0.84
C GLU A 83 9.43 23.39 1.45
N ALA A 84 9.35 22.14 1.00
CA ALA A 84 10.20 21.05 1.47
C ALA A 84 11.68 21.27 1.11
N LEU A 85 11.97 21.91 -0.03
CA LEU A 85 13.33 22.19 -0.49
C LEU A 85 13.95 23.46 0.10
N LYS A 86 13.19 24.27 0.86
CA LYS A 86 13.75 25.46 1.52
C LYS A 86 14.89 25.06 2.48
N PRO A 87 15.98 25.87 2.55
CA PRO A 87 17.06 25.63 3.51
C PRO A 87 16.57 25.54 4.97
N SER A 88 15.56 26.33 5.34
CA SER A 88 14.92 26.33 6.66
C SER A 88 14.24 24.99 7.01
N SER A 89 13.78 24.24 6.00
CA SER A 89 13.06 22.98 6.17
C SER A 89 13.99 21.77 6.26
N ARG A 90 15.29 21.94 5.95
CA ARG A 90 16.24 20.84 5.76
C ARG A 90 16.34 19.88 6.94
N SER A 91 16.50 20.40 8.16
CA SER A 91 16.61 19.58 9.36
C SER A 91 15.32 18.79 9.63
N ARG A 92 14.16 19.45 9.49
CA ARG A 92 12.84 18.82 9.64
C ARG A 92 12.63 17.70 8.62
N MET A 93 12.97 17.95 7.35
CA MET A 93 12.81 16.97 6.28
C MET A 93 13.77 15.78 6.43
N ALA A 94 14.99 16.01 6.89
CA ALA A 94 15.94 14.93 7.18
C ALA A 94 15.43 14.03 8.33
N ALA A 95 14.96 14.62 9.43
CA ALA A 95 14.39 13.87 10.55
C ALA A 95 13.15 13.07 10.15
N MET A 96 12.29 13.66 9.29
CA MET A 96 11.12 12.98 8.75
C MET A 96 11.50 11.78 7.87
N ALA A 97 12.49 11.93 7.00
CA ALA A 97 12.98 10.84 6.16
C ALA A 97 13.55 9.69 7.02
N GLU A 98 14.30 10.00 8.07
CA GLU A 98 14.83 9.00 9.01
C GLU A 98 13.70 8.25 9.75
N ALA A 99 12.70 8.98 10.27
CA ALA A 99 11.56 8.40 10.96
C ALA A 99 10.73 7.51 10.01
N ALA A 100 10.50 7.96 8.78
CA ALA A 100 9.84 7.21 7.72
C ALA A 100 10.57 5.89 7.41
N GLN A 101 11.89 5.96 7.24
CA GLN A 101 12.72 4.80 6.96
C GLN A 101 12.71 3.80 8.11
N LYS A 102 12.82 4.28 9.35
CA LYS A 102 12.73 3.45 10.55
C LYS A 102 11.36 2.75 10.63
N PHE A 103 10.27 3.48 10.39
CA PHE A 103 8.92 2.92 10.32
C PHE A 103 8.83 1.84 9.25
N ALA A 104 9.28 2.12 8.02
CA ALA A 104 9.21 1.21 6.90
C ALA A 104 10.01 -0.07 7.15
N TYR A 105 11.24 0.05 7.66
CA TYR A 105 12.08 -1.09 8.01
C TYR A 105 11.42 -1.99 9.07
N THR A 106 10.80 -1.37 10.09
CA THR A 106 10.18 -2.10 11.20
C THR A 106 8.87 -2.78 10.79
N TYR A 107 7.99 -2.06 10.11
CA TYR A 107 6.60 -2.47 9.92
C TYR A 107 6.22 -2.83 8.48
N LEU A 108 7.00 -2.43 7.48
CA LEU A 108 6.71 -2.66 6.05
C LEU A 108 7.66 -3.68 5.40
N SER A 109 8.56 -4.31 6.17
CA SER A 109 9.36 -5.42 5.68
C SER A 109 8.49 -6.57 5.15
N GLN A 110 9.03 -7.39 4.25
CA GLN A 110 8.30 -8.56 3.72
C GLN A 110 7.78 -9.47 4.85
N ARG A 111 8.58 -9.66 5.90
CA ARG A 111 8.18 -10.43 7.08
C ARG A 111 7.01 -9.76 7.80
N SER A 112 7.08 -8.45 8.06
CA SER A 112 6.02 -7.71 8.75
C SER A 112 4.70 -7.75 7.97
N ARG A 113 4.77 -7.67 6.64
CA ARG A 113 3.62 -7.84 5.73
C ARG A 113 2.98 -9.22 5.86
N VAL A 114 3.78 -10.28 5.84
CA VAL A 114 3.29 -11.65 6.04
C VAL A 114 2.63 -11.80 7.40
N LEU A 115 3.24 -11.29 8.46
CA LEU A 115 2.66 -11.35 9.81
C LEU A 115 1.32 -10.61 9.91
N TYR A 116 1.19 -9.45 9.24
CA TYR A 116 -0.08 -8.73 9.15
C TYR A 116 -1.15 -9.59 8.48
N TYR A 117 -0.87 -10.19 7.31
CA TYR A 117 -1.85 -11.01 6.60
C TYR A 117 -2.21 -12.29 7.36
N VAL A 118 -1.23 -12.96 7.97
CA VAL A 118 -1.48 -14.12 8.84
C VAL A 118 -2.43 -13.74 9.97
N LYS A 119 -2.19 -12.60 10.63
CA LYS A 119 -3.07 -12.09 11.69
C LYS A 119 -4.45 -11.73 11.16
N ALA A 120 -4.55 -11.00 10.04
CA ALA A 120 -5.81 -10.57 9.45
C ALA A 120 -6.69 -11.77 9.06
N ILE A 121 -6.12 -12.75 8.38
CA ILE A 121 -6.81 -14.00 8.01
C ILE A 121 -7.23 -14.76 9.27
N SER A 122 -6.34 -14.85 10.27
CA SER A 122 -6.65 -15.56 11.52
C SER A 122 -7.78 -14.90 12.31
N GLU A 123 -7.82 -13.57 12.40
CA GLU A 123 -8.92 -12.85 13.06
C GLU A 123 -10.22 -12.95 12.23
N TYR A 124 -10.14 -12.85 10.91
CA TYR A 124 -11.30 -13.05 10.04
C TYR A 124 -11.90 -14.45 10.20
N ASN A 125 -11.07 -15.49 10.28
CA ASN A 125 -11.52 -16.88 10.48
C ASN A 125 -12.33 -17.04 11.77
N LYS A 126 -12.06 -16.26 12.83
CA LYS A 126 -12.81 -16.33 14.08
C LYS A 126 -14.25 -15.86 13.95
N LEU A 127 -14.56 -15.03 12.96
CA LEU A 127 -15.92 -14.51 12.73
C LEU A 127 -16.91 -15.61 12.33
N PHE A 128 -16.42 -16.75 11.84
CA PHE A 128 -17.25 -17.85 11.33
C PHE A 128 -17.34 -19.05 12.30
N GLY A 129 -16.67 -18.97 13.45
CA GLY A 129 -16.63 -20.04 14.44
C GLY A 129 -15.63 -21.16 14.13
N PRO A 130 -15.40 -22.08 15.09
CA PRO A 130 -14.43 -23.15 14.95
C PRO A 130 -14.70 -24.06 13.74
N GLY A 131 -13.65 -24.39 13.00
CA GLY A 131 -13.70 -25.37 11.91
C GLY A 131 -14.34 -24.91 10.60
N TYR A 132 -15.08 -23.80 10.57
CA TYR A 132 -15.77 -23.31 9.36
C TYR A 132 -14.82 -23.17 8.18
N MET A 133 -13.78 -22.34 8.32
CA MET A 133 -12.85 -22.05 7.23
C MET A 133 -12.05 -23.28 6.79
N LYS A 134 -11.74 -24.20 7.72
CA LYS A 134 -11.07 -25.46 7.40
C LYS A 134 -11.98 -26.35 6.54
N ALA A 135 -13.26 -26.40 6.87
CA ALA A 135 -14.26 -27.12 6.10
C ALA A 135 -14.49 -26.49 4.72
N THR A 136 -14.52 -25.14 4.62
CA THR A 136 -14.61 -24.43 3.32
C THR A 136 -13.45 -24.78 2.41
N VAL A 137 -12.21 -24.80 2.92
CA VAL A 137 -11.03 -25.17 2.14
C VAL A 137 -11.04 -26.66 1.76
N ALA A 138 -11.59 -27.52 2.62
CA ALA A 138 -11.73 -28.95 2.33
C ALA A 138 -12.71 -29.25 1.17
N ASP A 139 -13.66 -28.35 0.91
CA ASP A 139 -14.58 -28.45 -0.23
C ASP A 139 -13.93 -28.05 -1.58
N LEU A 140 -12.74 -27.43 -1.56
CA LEU A 140 -11.99 -27.10 -2.77
C LEU A 140 -11.22 -28.32 -3.32
N PRO A 141 -10.92 -28.36 -4.65
CA PRO A 141 -10.15 -29.44 -5.24
C PRO A 141 -8.76 -29.60 -4.58
N PRO A 142 -8.42 -30.77 -4.02
CA PRO A 142 -7.16 -30.94 -3.30
C PRO A 142 -5.94 -31.14 -4.21
N ASN A 143 -6.17 -31.57 -5.46
CA ASN A 143 -5.12 -32.06 -6.37
C ASN A 143 -4.85 -31.12 -7.55
N ARG A 144 -5.47 -29.94 -7.57
CA ARG A 144 -5.24 -28.91 -8.60
C ARG A 144 -5.48 -27.52 -8.03
N PRO A 145 -4.89 -26.46 -8.62
CA PRO A 145 -5.25 -25.10 -8.27
C PRO A 145 -6.77 -24.87 -8.44
N PRO A 146 -7.40 -24.13 -7.51
CA PRO A 146 -8.81 -23.76 -7.64
C PRO A 146 -8.99 -22.80 -8.82
N THR A 147 -10.08 -22.99 -9.58
CA THR A 147 -10.55 -22.06 -10.61
C THR A 147 -11.59 -21.11 -10.04
N MET A 148 -11.98 -20.09 -10.82
CA MET A 148 -13.07 -19.21 -10.42
C MET A 148 -14.39 -19.97 -10.27
N ASP A 149 -14.65 -20.97 -11.12
CA ASP A 149 -15.86 -21.80 -11.04
C ASP A 149 -15.91 -22.61 -9.74
N ASP A 150 -14.78 -23.15 -9.27
CA ASP A 150 -14.72 -23.84 -7.97
C ASP A 150 -15.06 -22.90 -6.82
N ILE A 151 -14.55 -21.66 -6.87
CA ILE A 151 -14.80 -20.64 -5.84
C ILE A 151 -16.28 -20.22 -5.83
N LEU A 152 -16.86 -20.00 -7.01
CA LEU A 152 -18.27 -19.63 -7.15
C LEU A 152 -19.22 -20.78 -6.80
N ALA A 153 -18.77 -22.03 -6.93
CA ALA A 153 -19.51 -23.21 -6.52
C ALA A 153 -19.44 -23.50 -5.00
N LEU A 154 -18.61 -22.77 -4.24
CA LEU A 154 -18.55 -22.91 -2.79
C LEU A 154 -19.90 -22.61 -2.15
N ARG A 155 -20.33 -23.53 -1.28
CA ARG A 155 -21.58 -23.37 -0.54
C ARG A 155 -21.39 -22.36 0.58
N MET A 156 -22.46 -21.63 0.91
CA MET A 156 -22.51 -20.76 2.08
C MET A 156 -22.24 -21.53 3.38
N TYR A 157 -22.56 -22.82 3.42
CA TYR A 157 -22.20 -23.71 4.53
C TYR A 157 -21.37 -24.87 3.97
N PRO A 158 -20.11 -25.04 4.41
CA PRO A 158 -19.26 -26.12 3.93
C PRO A 158 -19.84 -27.49 4.25
N SER A 159 -19.63 -28.46 3.36
CA SER A 159 -20.24 -29.79 3.44
C SER A 159 -19.90 -30.54 4.73
N THR A 160 -18.71 -30.28 5.27
CA THR A 160 -18.17 -30.93 6.47
C THR A 160 -18.33 -30.09 7.74
N TRP A 161 -18.91 -28.88 7.64
CA TRP A 161 -19.13 -28.00 8.79
C TRP A 161 -20.49 -28.26 9.43
N ARG A 162 -20.49 -28.63 10.72
CA ARG A 162 -21.72 -28.77 11.52
C ARG A 162 -21.77 -27.62 12.53
N GLN A 163 -22.79 -26.75 12.41
CA GLN A 163 -23.11 -25.79 13.49
C GLN A 163 -23.56 -26.56 14.74
N GLY A 164 -22.94 -26.31 15.90
CA GLY A 164 -23.50 -26.68 17.20
C GLY A 164 -23.31 -28.12 17.71
N LEU A 165 -22.07 -28.61 17.78
CA LEU A 165 -21.70 -29.72 18.69
C LEU A 165 -20.59 -29.26 19.66
N ALA A 166 -20.86 -28.15 20.37
CA ALA A 166 -20.21 -27.78 21.62
C ALA A 166 -21.26 -27.09 22.50
#